data_AF-A0A1Y1QA83-F1
#
_entry.id   AF-A0A1Y1QA83-F1
#
_cell.length_a   1.000
_cell.length_b   1.000
_cell.length_c   1.000
_cell.angle_alpha   90.00
_cell.angle_beta   90.00
_cell.angle_gamma   90.00
#
_symmetry.space_group_name_H-M   'P 1'
#
loop_
_entity.id
_entity.type
_entity.pdbx_description
1 polymer ?
#
loop_
_entity_poly.entity_id
_entity_poly.type
_entity_poly.pdbx_seq_one_letter_code
_entity_poly.pdbx_strand_id
1 'polypeptide(L)' 'MGVTTPSPKQQLNTQFALIAQALASPQRLEILDYLAQTERSVEELSQLANLSVANTSRHLQTLK' A
#
# COMPACT_ATOMS: atom_id res chain seq x y z
N MET A 1 -15.70 24.52 -22.97
CA MET A 1 -16.25 23.47 -22.08
C MET A 1 -15.79 23.78 -20.67
N GLY A 2 -16.70 24.09 -19.75
CA GLY A 2 -16.35 24.52 -18.39
C GLY A 2 -15.84 23.34 -17.56
N VAL A 3 -14.58 23.41 -17.15
CA VAL A 3 -14.02 22.49 -16.15
C VAL A 3 -14.66 22.84 -14.80
N THR A 4 -15.56 21.98 -14.32
CA THR A 4 -16.09 22.09 -12.96
C THR A 4 -15.00 21.68 -11.98
N THR A 5 -14.53 22.61 -11.16
CA THR A 5 -13.58 22.31 -10.08
C THR A 5 -14.21 21.25 -9.15
N PRO A 6 -13.48 20.18 -8.78
CA PRO A 6 -14.00 19.16 -7.88
C PRO A 6 -14.33 19.78 -6.51
N SER A 7 -15.48 19.40 -5.96
CA SER A 7 -15.86 19.78 -4.60
C SER A 7 -14.85 19.26 -3.56
N PRO A 8 -14.77 19.86 -2.36
CA PRO A 8 -13.90 19.38 -1.29
C PRO A 8 -14.10 17.89 -0.96
N LYS A 9 -15.34 17.39 -1.01
CA LYS A 9 -15.66 15.96 -0.81
C LYS A 9 -15.07 15.09 -1.92
N GLN A 10 -15.12 15.52 -3.17
CA GLN A 10 -14.52 14.78 -4.28
C GLN A 10 -13.00 14.74 -4.16
N GLN A 11 -12.37 15.85 -3.77
CA GLN A 11 -10.93 15.89 -3.52
C GLN A 11 -10.53 14.94 -2.39
N LEU A 12 -11.28 14.90 -1.29
CA LEU A 12 -11.05 13.97 -0.18
C LEU A 12 -11.21 12.51 -0.64
N ASN A 13 -12.26 12.21 -1.40
CA ASN A 13 -12.49 10.87 -1.93
C ASN A 13 -11.36 10.41 -2.86
N THR A 14 -10.75 11.31 -3.63
CA THR A 14 -9.56 11.00 -4.44
C THR A 14 -8.39 10.56 -3.55
N GLN A 15 -8.16 11.22 -2.42
CA GLN A 15 -7.11 10.81 -1.48
C GLN A 15 -7.42 9.44 -0.85
N PHE A 16 -8.68 9.18 -0.47
CA PHE A 16 -9.09 7.86 0.00
C PHE A 16 -8.91 6.78 -1.07
N ALA A 17 -9.18 7.08 -2.34
CA ALA A 17 -8.97 6.13 -3.42
C ALA A 17 -7.48 5.77 -3.58
N LEU A 18 -6.56 6.72 -3.40
CA LEU A 18 -5.12 6.45 -3.42
C LEU A 18 -4.71 5.49 -2.30
N ILE A 19 -5.18 5.74 -1.08
CA ILE A 19 -4.91 4.87 0.08
C ILE A 19 -5.51 3.48 -0.16
N ALA A 20 -6.77 3.41 -0.58
CA ALA A 20 -7.44 2.15 -0.86
C ALA A 20 -6.71 1.35 -1.95
N GLN A 21 -6.24 2.02 -3.01
CA GLN A 21 -5.48 1.39 -4.08
C GLN A 21 -4.12 0.85 -3.61
N ALA A 22 -3.46 1.54 -2.67
CA ALA A 22 -2.23 1.09 -2.04
C ALA A 22 -2.47 -0.10 -1.09
N LEU A 23 -3.66 -0.23 -0.49
CA LEU A 23 -3.99 -1.33 0.43
C LEU A 23 -4.65 -2.53 -0.24
N ALA A 24 -5.28 -2.37 -1.40
CA ALA A 24 -6.02 -3.43 -2.11
C ALA A 24 -5.11 -4.49 -2.76
N SER A 25 -4.33 -5.22 -1.97
CA SER A 25 -3.54 -6.39 -2.36
C SER A 25 -3.34 -7.30 -1.15
N PRO A 26 -3.63 -8.61 -1.27
CA PRO A 26 -3.40 -9.57 -0.18
C PRO A 26 -1.98 -9.53 0.37
N GLN A 27 -0.97 -9.47 -0.51
CA GLN A 27 0.44 -9.44 -0.13
C GLN A 27 0.81 -8.19 0.66
N ARG A 28 0.26 -7.02 0.30
CA ARG A 28 0.51 -5.79 1.05
C ARG A 28 -0.16 -5.82 2.42
N LEU A 29 -1.37 -6.37 2.52
CA LEU A 29 -2.04 -6.53 3.81
C LEU A 29 -1.28 -7.49 4.73
N GLU A 30 -0.76 -8.59 4.18
CA GLU A 30 0.08 -9.54 4.92
C GLU A 30 1.42 -8.92 5.37
N ILE A 31 2.10 -8.17 4.50
CA ILE A 31 3.31 -7.40 4.88
C ILE A 31 3.00 -6.41 6.01
N LEU A 32 1.87 -5.69 5.93
CA LEU A 32 1.46 -4.74 6.96
C LEU A 32 1.13 -5.43 8.29
N ASP A 33 0.49 -6.59 8.26
CA ASP A 33 0.21 -7.38 9.47
C ASP A 33 1.51 -7.78 10.19
N TYR A 34 2.51 -8.25 9.45
CA TYR A 34 3.82 -8.56 10.03
C TYR A 34 4.56 -7.33 10.57
N LEU A 35 4.47 -6.19 9.89
CA LEU A 35 5.09 -4.92 10.31
C LEU A 35 4.38 -4.28 11.51
N ALA A 36 3.07 -4.48 11.64
CA ALA A 36 2.29 -3.98 12.77
C ALA A 36 2.69 -4.64 14.09
N GLN A 37 3.28 -5.83 14.05
CA GLN A 37 3.75 -6.56 15.23
C GLN A 37 5.15 -6.11 15.67
N THR A 38 6.07 -5.94 14.70
CA THR A 38 7.45 -5.50 14.94
C THR A 38 8.08 -5.02 13.64
N GLU A 39 9.11 -4.19 13.78
CA GLU A 39 10.01 -3.88 12.67
C GLU A 39 10.70 -5.16 12.17
N ARG A 40 10.85 -5.27 10.84
CA ARG A 40 11.43 -6.43 10.14
C ARG A 40 12.22 -5.99 8.93
N SER A 41 13.24 -6.76 8.56
CA SER A 41 13.95 -6.55 7.30
C SER A 41 13.13 -6.99 6.09
N VAL A 42 13.54 -6.55 4.90
CA VAL A 42 12.89 -6.97 3.65
C VAL A 42 13.09 -8.47 3.43
N GLU A 43 14.26 -9.00 3.80
CA GLU A 43 14.58 -10.42 3.75
C GLU A 43 13.64 -11.23 4.65
N GLU A 44 13.42 -10.82 5.90
CA GLU A 44 12.50 -11.49 6.82
C GLU A 44 11.06 -11.47 6.31
N LEU A 45 10.58 -10.32 5.83
CA LEU A 45 9.24 -10.19 5.26
C LEU A 45 9.05 -11.08 4.03
N SER A 46 10.08 -11.20 3.19
CA SER A 46 10.03 -12.05 2.01
C SER A 46 9.84 -13.53 2.36
N GLN A 47 10.47 -13.98 3.44
CA GLN A 47 10.30 -15.35 3.94
C GLN A 47 8.93 -15.56 4.56
N LEU A 48 8.48 -14.63 5.41
CA LEU A 48 7.20 -14.72 6.12
C LEU A 48 5.99 -14.69 5.17
N ALA A 49 6.04 -13.85 4.13
CA ALA A 49 4.97 -13.71 3.14
C ALA A 49 5.12 -14.64 1.93
N ASN A 50 6.15 -15.51 1.91
CA ASN A 50 6.45 -16.39 0.78
C ASN A 50 6.57 -15.65 -0.57
N LEU A 51 7.34 -14.57 -0.58
CA LEU A 51 7.62 -13.72 -1.74
C LEU A 51 9.12 -13.67 -2.03
N SER A 52 9.50 -13.26 -3.24
CA SER A 52 10.89 -12.87 -3.48
C SER A 52 11.20 -11.53 -2.81
N VAL A 53 12.48 -11.30 -2.47
CA VAL A 53 12.95 -10.00 -1.94
C VAL A 53 12.61 -8.85 -2.90
N ALA A 54 12.74 -9.07 -4.21
CA ALA A 54 12.40 -8.09 -5.23
C ALA A 54 10.89 -7.74 -5.24
N ASN A 55 10.02 -8.75 -5.15
CA ASN A 55 8.58 -8.51 -5.11
C ASN A 55 8.14 -7.86 -3.79
N THR A 56 8.75 -8.28 -2.67
CA THR A 56 8.55 -7.67 -1.34
C THR A 56 8.92 -6.18 -1.36
N SER A 57 10.10 -5.85 -1.90
CA SER A 57 10.54 -4.46 -2.10
C SER A 57 9.55 -3.64 -2.92
N ARG A 58 9.03 -4.21 -4.01
CA ARG A 58 8.02 -3.54 -4.85
C ARG A 58 6.72 -3.25 -4.10
N HIS A 59 6.26 -4.19 -3.29
CA HIS A 59 5.08 -3.99 -2.44
C HIS A 59 5.31 -2.89 -1.40
N LEU A 60 6.45 -2.91 -0.71
CA LEU A 60 6.84 -1.86 0.25
C LEU A 60 6.96 -0.48 -0.40
N GLN A 61 7.53 -0.39 -1.61
CA GLN A 61 7.60 0.87 -2.36
C GLN A 61 6.22 1.42 -2.72
N THR A 62 5.22 0.56 -2.89
CA THR A 62 3.85 1.00 -3.15
C THR A 62 3.14 1.44 -1.85
N LEU A 63 3.63 1.02 -0.68
CA LEU A 63 3.10 1.39 0.63
C LEU A 63 3.76 2.64 1.23
N LYS A 64 4.91 3.05 0.71
CA LYS A 64 5.62 4.28 1.10
C LYS A 64 4.90 5.53 0.58
#